data_AF-A0A485JIY8-F1
#
_entry.id   AF-A0A485JIY8-F1
#
_cell.length_a   1.000
_cell.length_b   1.000
_cell.length_c   1.000
_cell.angle_alpha   90.00
_cell.angle_beta   90.00
_cell.angle_gamma   90.00
#
_symmetry.space_group_name_H-M   'P 1'
#
loop_
_entity.id
_entity.type
_entity.pdbx_description
1 polymer ?
#
loop_
_entity_poly.entity_id
_entity_poly.type
_entity_poly.pdbx_seq_one_letter_code
_entity_poly.pdbx_strand_id
1 'polypeptide(L)' 'MAASYMVGDKLEDMQAAAAANVGTKVLVRTGKPVTPEAENAADWVLNSLADLPQAIKSSKNRRND' A
#
# COMPACT_ATOMS: atom_id res chain seq x y z
N MET A 1 10.28 -1.11 -14.04
CA MET A 1 9.94 -0.79 -12.64
C MET A 1 8.44 -0.62 -12.53
N ALA A 2 7.76 -1.47 -11.76
CA ALA A 2 6.32 -1.33 -11.53
C ALA A 2 6.09 -0.02 -10.74
N ALA A 3 5.49 0.98 -11.40
CA ALA A 3 5.17 2.27 -10.82
C ALA A 3 3.74 2.33 -10.24
N SER A 4 3.06 1.17 -10.21
CA SER A 4 1.69 1.04 -9.76
C SER A 4 1.63 0.80 -8.25
N TYR A 5 0.59 1.34 -7.63
CA TYR A 5 0.27 1.18 -6.22
C TYR A 5 -1.08 0.47 -6.12
N MET A 6 -1.17 -0.59 -5.32
CA MET A 6 -2.44 -1.23 -4.99
C MET A 6 -2.87 -0.74 -3.62
N VAL A 7 -4.06 -0.16 -3.52
CA VAL A 7 -4.60 0.34 -2.26
C VAL A 7 -5.83 -0.48 -1.88
N GLY A 8 -5.82 -1.08 -0.69
CA GLY A 8 -6.92 -1.89 -0.20
C GLY A 8 -7.09 -1.78 1.31
N ASP A 9 -8.22 -2.26 1.83
CA ASP A 9 -8.49 -2.33 3.26
C ASP A 9 -8.46 -3.78 3.80
N LYS A 10 -8.15 -4.75 2.94
CA LYS A 10 -8.15 -6.19 3.27
C LYS A 10 -6.91 -6.92 2.77
N LEU A 11 -6.71 -8.12 3.34
CA LEU A 11 -5.67 -9.06 2.90
C LEU A 11 -5.86 -9.50 1.44
N GLU A 12 -7.11 -9.70 1.00
CA GLU A 12 -7.44 -10.12 -0.37
C GLU A 12 -6.86 -9.14 -1.41
N ASP A 13 -6.90 -7.84 -1.13
CA ASP A 13 -6.30 -6.82 -1.99
C ASP A 13 -4.78 -6.96 -2.06
N MET A 14 -4.12 -7.26 -0.93
CA MET A 14 -2.66 -7.44 -0.87
C MET A 14 -2.22 -8.69 -1.63
N GLN A 15 -3.02 -9.76 -1.57
CA GLN A 15 -2.77 -11.00 -2.31
C GLN A 15 -2.97 -10.80 -3.82
N ALA A 16 -4.03 -10.11 -4.22
CA ALA A 16 -4.27 -9.75 -5.61
C ALA A 16 -3.14 -8.85 -6.16
N ALA A 17 -2.67 -7.90 -5.36
CA ALA A 17 -1.53 -7.04 -5.70
C ALA A 17 -0.26 -7.84 -5.95
N ALA A 18 0.03 -8.81 -5.06
CA ALA A 18 1.17 -9.69 -5.20
C ALA A 18 1.07 -10.56 -6.47
N ALA A 19 -0.11 -11.12 -6.75
CA ALA A 19 -0.37 -11.90 -7.96
C ALA A 19 -0.24 -11.06 -9.24
N ALA A 20 -0.67 -9.79 -9.20
CA ALA A 20 -0.57 -8.84 -10.31
C ALA A 20 0.80 -8.16 -10.43
N ASN A 21 1.77 -8.54 -9.60
CA ASN A 21 3.13 -7.96 -9.58
C ASN A 21 3.14 -6.43 -9.39
N VAL A 22 2.22 -5.93 -8.55
CA VAL A 22 2.15 -4.51 -8.20
C VAL A 22 3.33 -4.14 -7.29
N GLY A 23 4.04 -3.06 -7.64
CA GLY A 23 5.29 -2.70 -6.99
C GLY A 23 5.15 -2.10 -5.58
N THR A 24 3.95 -1.66 -5.18
CA THR A 24 3.73 -1.16 -3.83
C THR A 24 2.31 -1.49 -3.36
N LYS A 25 2.23 -2.20 -2.23
CA LYS A 25 0.98 -2.64 -1.61
C LYS A 25 0.67 -1.75 -0.42
N VAL A 26 -0.45 -1.04 -0.48
CA VAL A 26 -0.84 -0.04 0.52
C VAL A 26 -2.14 -0.48 1.19
N LEU A 27 -2.09 -0.69 2.50
CA LEU A 27 -3.24 -1.01 3.32
C LEU A 27 -3.76 0.26 4.01
N VAL A 28 -5.06 0.53 3.93
CA VAL A 28 -5.71 1.67 4.61
C VAL A 28 -6.55 1.22 5.80
N ARG A 29 -6.50 1.98 6.90
CA ARG A 29 -7.29 1.70 8.13
C ARG A 29 -8.69 2.33 8.14
N THR A 30 -9.08 3.06 7.10
CA THR A 30 -10.40 3.71 7.01
C THR A 30 -11.56 2.77 6.74
N GLY A 31 -11.30 1.56 6.24
CA GLY A 31 -12.33 0.59 5.89
C GLY A 31 -12.53 -0.42 7.01
N LYS A 32 -12.19 -1.67 6.71
CA LYS A 32 -12.23 -2.76 7.69
C LYS A 32 -11.10 -2.69 8.73
N PRO A 33 -11.31 -3.32 9.90
CA PRO A 33 -10.24 -3.52 10.86
C PRO A 33 -9.09 -4.27 10.19
N VAL A 34 -7.91 -3.67 10.27
CA VAL A 34 -6.67 -4.22 9.74
C VAL A 34 -6.28 -5.44 10.56
N THR A 35 -6.06 -6.56 9.88
CA THR A 35 -5.57 -7.80 10.49
C THR A 35 -4.05 -7.87 10.42
N PRO A 36 -3.39 -8.55 11.38
CA PRO A 36 -1.94 -8.70 11.36
C PRO A 36 -1.43 -9.42 10.10
N GLU A 37 -2.26 -10.29 9.50
CA GLU A 37 -1.95 -10.93 8.22
C GLU A 37 -1.93 -9.91 7.07
N ALA A 38 -2.90 -8.99 7.03
CA ALA A 38 -2.94 -7.92 6.03
C ALA A 38 -1.77 -6.94 6.20
N GLU A 39 -1.39 -6.62 7.44
CA GLU A 39 -0.21 -5.78 7.73
C GLU A 39 1.09 -6.43 7.27
N ASN A 40 1.25 -7.75 7.46
CA ASN A 40 2.41 -8.48 6.99
C ASN A 40 2.49 -8.57 5.45
N ALA A 41 1.34 -8.59 4.78
CA ALA A 41 1.27 -8.65 3.32
C ALA A 41 1.44 -7.29 2.64
N ALA A 42 1.18 -6.19 3.35
CA ALA A 42 1.27 -4.82 2.86
C ALA A 42 2.69 -4.26 3.00
N ASP A 43 3.11 -3.43 2.04
CA ASP A 43 4.36 -2.68 2.15
C ASP A 43 4.16 -1.44 3.03
N TRP A 44 3.03 -0.75 2.84
CA TRP A 44 2.67 0.46 3.57
C TRP A 44 1.35 0.28 4.29
N VAL A 45 1.26 0.74 5.53
CA VAL A 45 0.00 0.83 6.27
C VAL A 45 -0.28 2.30 6.55
N LEU A 46 -1.32 2.83 5.91
CA LEU A 46 -1.75 4.22 6.04
C LEU A 46 -3.03 4.30 6.85
N ASN A 47 -3.25 5.43 7.51
CA ASN A 47 -4.49 5.67 8.22
C ASN A 47 -5.64 5.87 7.23
N SER A 48 -5.41 6.64 6.15
CA SER A 48 -6.41 6.90 5.12
C SER A 48 -5.81 6.99 3.72
N LEU A 49 -6.67 6.87 2.70
CA LEU A 49 -6.33 7.16 1.31
C LEU A 49 -5.80 8.60 1.14
N ALA A 50 -6.24 9.53 1.99
CA ALA A 50 -5.78 10.92 1.97
C ALA A 50 -4.27 11.07 2.27
N ASP A 51 -3.66 10.11 2.96
CA ASP A 51 -2.22 10.11 3.27
C ASP A 51 -1.36 9.58 2.11
N LEU A 52 -1.98 8.88 1.15
CA LEU A 52 -1.30 8.27 0.02
C LEU A 52 -0.50 9.28 -0.84
N PRO A 53 -1.06 10.45 -1.23
CA PRO A 53 -0.31 11.42 -2.03
C PRO A 53 0.94 11.94 -1.33
N GLN A 54 0.88 12.11 -0.01
CA GLN A 54 2.04 12.54 0.79
C GLN A 54 3.09 11.45 0.90
N ALA A 55 2.67 10.19 1.16
CA ALA A 55 3.56 9.04 1.22
C ALA A 55 4.30 8.80 -0.11
N ILE A 56 3.59 8.93 -1.24
CA ILE A 56 4.19 8.83 -2.58
C ILE A 56 5.19 9.97 -2.82
N LYS A 57 4.85 11.23 -2.47
CA LYS A 57 5.80 12.35 -2.60
C LYS A 57 7.08 12.12 -1.79
N SER A 58 6.95 11.70 -0.53
CA SER A 58 8.07 11.45 0.37
C SER A 58 9.00 10.34 -0.13
N SER A 59 8.42 9.24 -0.62
CA SER A 59 9.19 8.10 -1.16
C SER A 59 9.85 8.38 -2.52
N LYS A 60 9.26 9.21 -3.37
CA LYS A 60 9.85 9.63 -4.65
C LYS A 60 11.06 10.56 -4.45
N ASN A 61 11.00 11.40 -3.41
CA ASN A 61 12.11 12.29 -3.04
C ASN A 61 13.39 11.55 -2.61
N ARG A 62 13.30 10.28 -2.17
CA ARG A 62 14.48 9.46 -1.83
C ARG A 62 15.10 8.69 -3.00
N ARG A 63 14.42 8.57 -4.15
CA ARG A 63 14.94 7.79 -5.30
C ARG A 63 15.66 8.64 -6.34
N ASN A 64 15.82 9.94 -6.09
CA ASN A 64 16.41 10.89 -7.03
C ASN A 64 17.78 11.43 -6.56
N ASP A 65 18.48 10.67 -5.72
CA ASP A 65 19.88 10.88 -5.34
C ASP A 65 20.72 9.71 -5.88
#